data_AF-A0A2T2SR35-F1
#
_entry.id   AF-A0A2T2SR35-F1
#
_cell.length_a   1.000
_cell.length_b   1.000
_cell.length_c   1.000
_cell.angle_alpha   90.00
_cell.angle_beta   90.00
_cell.angle_gamma   90.00
#
_symmetry.space_group_name_H-M   'P 1'
#
loop_
_entity.id
_entity.type
_entity.pdbx_description
1 polymer ?
#
loop_
_entity_poly.entity_id
_entity_poly.type
_entity_poly.pdbx_seq_one_letter_code
_entity_poly.pdbx_strand_id
1 'polypeptide(L)' 'AALAQWDGQRVLAVEPTSSRRGVDRQGLREQLADVALDEIVVLSSIPLDRRHNAKVDYPALHDRLEQEL' A
#
# COMPACT_ATOMS: atom_id res chain seq x y z
N ALA A 1 5.38 1.66 -2.95
CA ALA A 1 3.96 1.96 -2.71
C ALA A 1 3.13 1.35 -3.84
N ALA A 2 1.92 0.89 -3.54
CA ALA A 2 1.01 0.24 -4.50
C ALA A 2 -0.42 0.70 -4.25
N LEU A 3 -1.14 1.04 -5.32
CA LEU A 3 -2.57 1.34 -5.27
C LEU A 3 -3.35 0.06 -5.57
N ALA A 4 -4.29 -0.32 -4.70
CA ALA A 4 -5.15 -1.48 -4.87
C ALA A 4 -6.60 -1.16 -4.50
N GLN A 5 -7.53 -1.98 -4.96
CA GLN A 5 -8.90 -1.99 -4.47
C GLN A 5 -9.06 -3.19 -3.54
N TRP A 6 -9.64 -2.96 -2.36
CA TRP A 6 -9.92 -3.98 -1.36
C TRP A 6 -11.30 -3.72 -0.76
N ASP A 7 -12.18 -4.72 -0.76
CA ASP A 7 -13.58 -4.63 -0.32
C ASP A 7 -14.34 -3.38 -0.82
N GLY A 8 -14.13 -3.01 -2.09
CA GLY A 8 -14.73 -1.81 -2.70
C GLY A 8 -14.06 -0.48 -2.35
N GLN A 9 -13.11 -0.48 -1.42
CA GLN A 9 -12.33 0.69 -1.01
C GLN A 9 -11.05 0.82 -1.83
N ARG A 10 -10.63 2.05 -2.11
CA ARG A 10 -9.34 2.37 -2.75
C ARG A 10 -8.28 2.54 -1.68
N VAL A 11 -7.38 1.59 -1.63
CA VAL A 11 -6.33 1.50 -0.61
C VAL A 11 -4.97 1.81 -1.22
N LEU A 12 -4.23 2.69 -0.58
CA LEU A 12 -2.81 2.91 -0.87
C LEU A 12 -1.95 2.13 0.13
N ALA A 13 -1.34 1.05 -0.34
CA ALA A 13 -0.34 0.32 0.41
C ALA A 13 1.02 1.02 0.29
N VAL A 14 1.64 1.34 1.42
CA VAL A 14 2.95 1.99 1.48
C VAL A 14 3.92 1.14 2.27
N GLU A 15 5.12 0.98 1.72
CA GLU A 15 6.24 0.31 2.37
C GLU A 15 7.27 1.37 2.77
N PRO A 16 7.63 1.47 4.06
CA PRO A 16 8.66 2.41 4.49
C PRO A 16 10.03 1.96 3.99
N THR A 17 10.78 2.85 3.35
CA THR A 17 12.15 2.60 2.87
C THR A 17 13.11 2.29 4.02
N SER A 18 12.76 2.68 5.25
CA SER A 18 13.52 2.34 6.45
C SER A 18 12.56 2.16 7.62
N SER A 19 12.68 1.07 8.36
CA SER A 19 11.88 0.80 9.57
C SER A 19 12.08 1.84 10.70
N ARG A 20 13.12 2.69 10.60
CA ARG A 20 13.37 3.79 11.54
C ARG A 20 12.59 5.07 11.24
N ARG A 21 12.16 5.29 9.99
CA ARG A 21 11.25 6.37 9.63
C ARG A 21 9.89 5.76 9.40
N GLY A 22 8.96 5.97 10.32
CA GLY A 22 7.56 5.67 10.09
C GLY A 22 7.04 6.37 8.82
N VAL A 23 5.89 5.92 8.33
CA VAL A 23 5.23 6.57 7.20
C VAL A 23 4.35 7.70 7.74
N ASP A 24 4.56 8.92 7.26
CA ASP A 24 3.66 10.05 7.51
C ASP A 24 2.35 9.88 6.74
N ARG A 25 1.38 9.22 7.38
CA ARG A 25 0.05 8.98 6.83
C ARG A 25 -0.71 10.28 6.57
N GLN A 26 -0.52 11.29 7.42
CA GLN A 26 -1.26 12.55 7.31
C GLN A 26 -0.73 13.37 6.14
N GLY A 27 0.58 13.55 6.03
CA GLY A 27 1.19 14.24 4.90
C GLY A 27 0.91 13.56 3.56
N LEU A 28 0.83 12.21 3.52
CA LEU A 28 0.40 11.48 2.33
C LEU A 28 -1.08 11.72 2.00
N ARG A 29 -1.97 11.73 3.00
CA ARG A 29 -3.40 11.99 2.79
C ARG A 29 -3.64 13.41 2.28
N GLU A 30 -2.87 14.38 2.77
CA GLU A 30 -2.92 15.77 2.30
C GLU A 30 -2.40 15.90 0.85
N GLN A 31 -1.27 15.26 0.52
CA GLN A 31 -0.72 15.28 -0.85
C GLN A 31 -1.60 14.55 -1.87
N LEU A 32 -2.37 13.56 -1.40
CA LEU A 32 -3.25 12.75 -2.22
C LEU A 32 -4.72 13.12 -2.02
N ALA A 33 -5.02 14.30 -1.50
CA ALA A 33 -6.39 14.76 -1.27
C ALA A 33 -7.24 14.78 -2.55
N ASP A 34 -6.60 15.02 -3.71
CA ASP A 34 -7.24 15.00 -5.03
C ASP A 34 -7.45 13.58 -5.59
N VAL A 35 -6.88 12.57 -4.94
CA VAL A 35 -7.09 11.17 -5.27
C VAL A 35 -8.11 10.61 -4.29
N ALA A 36 -9.22 10.07 -4.78
CA ALA A 36 -10.21 9.39 -3.96
C ALA A 36 -9.61 8.09 -3.39
N LEU A 37 -8.85 8.22 -2.30
CA LEU A 37 -8.31 7.15 -1.48
C LEU A 37 -9.14 7.07 -0.21
N ASP A 38 -9.69 5.90 0.04
CA ASP A 38 -10.42 5.65 1.27
C ASP A 38 -9.42 5.44 2.42
N GLU A 39 -8.36 4.67 2.15
CA GLU A 39 -7.43 4.20 3.19
C GLU A 39 -5.95 4.16 2.77
N ILE A 40 -5.06 4.36 3.75
CA ILE A 40 -3.60 4.25 3.60
C ILE A 40 -3.07 3.20 4.59
N VAL A 41 -2.67 2.06 4.07
CA VAL A 41 -2.15 0.93 4.86
C VAL A 41 -0.64 0.90 4.78
N VAL A 42 0.02 0.83 5.93
CA VAL A 42 1.48 0.72 6.00
C VAL A 42 1.84 -0.75 6.12
N LEU A 43 2.46 -1.31 5.08
CA LEU A 43 2.92 -2.69 5.06
C LEU A 43 4.41 -2.76 5.35
N SER A 44 4.83 -3.83 6.00
CA SER A 44 6.26 -4.13 6.23
C SER A 44 7.02 -4.37 4.93
N SER A 45 6.37 -4.99 3.95
CA SER A 45 6.88 -5.10 2.59
C SER A 45 5.73 -5.27 1.59
N ILE A 46 5.84 -4.65 0.42
CA ILE A 46 4.89 -4.85 -0.68
C ILE A 46 5.37 -6.05 -1.50
N PRO A 47 4.53 -7.08 -1.68
CA PRO A 47 4.91 -8.25 -2.46
C PRO A 47 5.09 -7.87 -3.93
N LEU A 48 6.22 -8.29 -4.49
CA LEU A 48 6.57 -8.09 -5.89
C LEU A 48 6.58 -9.42 -6.62
N ASP A 49 6.11 -9.42 -7.86
CA ASP A 49 6.14 -10.58 -8.73
C ASP A 49 7.60 -10.95 -9.05
N ARG A 50 8.01 -12.11 -8.55
CA ARG A 50 9.36 -12.68 -8.70
C ARG A 50 9.76 -12.94 -10.15
N ARG A 51 8.80 -13.07 -11.07
CA ARG A 51 9.08 -13.34 -12.50
C ARG A 51 9.64 -12.12 -13.22
N HIS A 52 9.41 -10.92 -12.69
CA HIS A 52 9.86 -9.69 -13.36
C HIS A 52 10.44 -8.64 -12.42
N ASN A 53 10.54 -8.87 -11.10
CA ASN A 53 11.13 -7.98 -10.08
C ASN A 53 10.71 -6.49 -10.18
N ALA A 54 9.60 -6.21 -10.86
CA ALA A 54 9.23 -4.86 -11.26
C ALA A 54 7.72 -4.61 -11.22
N LYS A 55 6.92 -5.62 -10.89
CA LYS A 55 5.46 -5.51 -10.79
C LYS A 55 5.01 -5.92 -9.40
N VAL A 56 4.00 -5.23 -8.89
CA VAL A 56 3.33 -5.60 -7.65
C VAL A 56 2.58 -6.92 -7.88
N ASP A 57 2.78 -7.87 -6.97
CA ASP A 57 2.00 -9.11 -6.93
C ASP A 57 0.66 -8.78 -6.25
N TYR A 58 -0.34 -8.41 -7.05
CA TYR A 58 -1.65 -7.99 -6.55
C TYR A 58 -2.40 -9.09 -5.78
N PRO A 59 -2.38 -10.38 -6.19
CA PRO A 59 -2.90 -11.46 -5.36
C PRO A 59 -2.25 -11.50 -3.97
N ALA A 60 -0.91 -11.55 -3.90
CA ALA A 60 -0.22 -11.58 -2.62
C ALA A 60 -0.42 -10.28 -1.80
N LEU A 61 -0.57 -9.14 -2.47
CA LEU A 61 -0.91 -7.88 -1.82
C LEU A 61 -2.31 -7.93 -1.21
N HIS A 62 -3.28 -8.53 -1.90
CA HIS A 62 -4.64 -8.68 -1.41
C HIS A 62 -4.68 -9.52 -0.13
N ASP A 63 -4.01 -10.68 -0.13
CA ASP A 63 -3.87 -11.54 1.06
C ASP A 63 -3.21 -10.77 2.22
N ARG A 64 -2.26 -9.88 1.91
CA ARG A 64 -1.58 -9.08 2.93
C ARG A 64 -2.47 -7.97 3.49
N LEU A 65 -3.32 -7.37 2.67
CA LEU A 65 -4.31 -6.39 3.11
C LEU A 65 -5.37 -7.05 4.02
N GLU A 66 -5.83 -8.25 3.70
CA GLU A 66 -6.77 -9.03 4.53
C GLU A 66 -6.22 -9.38 5.92
N GLN A 67 -4.89 -9.45 6.09
CA GLN A 67 -4.26 -9.72 7.38
C GLN A 67 -4.04 -8.48 8.25
N GLU A 68 -4.07 -7.29 7.67
CA GLU A 68 -3.71 -6.03 8.34
C GLU A 68 -4.93 -5.11 8.57
N LEU A 69 -6.06 -5.39 7.90
CA LEU A 69 -7.36 -4.73 8.05
C LEU A 69 -8.36 -5.64 8.77
#